data_AF-T1AVW0-F1
#
_entry.id   AF-T1AVW0-F1
#
_cell.length_a   1.000
_cell.length_b   1.000
_cell.length_c   1.000
_cell.angle_alpha   90.00
_cell.angle_beta   90.00
_cell.angle_gamma   90.00
#
_symmetry.space_group_name_H-M   'P 1'
#
loop_
_entity.id
_entity.type
_entity.pdbx_description
1 polymer ?
#
loop_
_entity_poly.entity_id
_entity_poly.type
_entity_poly.pdbx_seq_one_letter_code
_entity_poly.pdbx_strand_id
1 'polypeptide(L)'
;IRSDLEAEPGALEQLRRGQLRFERWRWLPRTLWRRYRRDPELLRHIERMGRFLRILADASGAETIVETSYNPLRGLLYEDRASGIDVVYLHLVRDGRAFIASERATRTAAGRRWQWLRSTPVVVGRWVAGHVLALILVRRSPRYLRVNYETLVRDPGACLRAISSLIAVDLSDLLDRVQHGEPIRMRHLAAGNRVRLQGELRLTPGSSGLPALGLGERAWFWGMGGWLALLLGYRPGRDPVTGPTPPAPAR
;
A
#
# COMPACT_ATOMS: atom_id res chain seq x y z
N ILE A 1 16.33 12.62 15.91
CA ILE A 1 16.65 11.29 15.34
C ILE A 1 17.88 10.65 16.01
N ARG A 2 19.03 11.33 16.11
CA ARG A 2 20.25 10.74 16.70
C ARG A 2 20.13 10.39 18.19
N SER A 3 19.62 11.28 19.04
CA SER A 3 19.62 11.08 20.51
C SER A 3 18.87 9.84 21.00
N ASP A 4 17.67 9.56 20.48
CA ASP A 4 16.84 8.44 20.99
C ASP A 4 17.16 7.09 20.35
N LEU A 5 17.76 7.08 19.15
CA LEU A 5 18.29 5.86 18.53
C LEU A 5 19.69 5.52 19.05
N GLU A 6 20.44 6.52 19.54
CA GLU A 6 21.70 6.31 20.29
C GLU A 6 21.43 5.73 21.68
N ALA A 7 20.23 5.96 22.26
CA ALA A 7 19.83 5.44 23.57
C ALA A 7 19.62 3.91 23.62
N GLU A 8 19.41 3.23 22.48
CA GLU A 8 19.34 1.77 22.39
C GLU A 8 20.10 1.23 21.18
N PRO A 9 21.40 0.90 21.34
CA PRO A 9 22.18 0.23 20.32
C PRO A 9 21.45 -1.03 19.82
N GLY A 10 21.13 -1.07 18.52
CA GLY A 10 20.51 -2.22 17.88
C GLY A 10 18.98 -2.23 17.81
N ALA A 11 18.28 -1.15 18.21
CA ALA A 11 16.82 -1.05 18.06
C ALA A 11 16.33 -1.32 16.62
N LEU A 12 17.02 -0.78 15.61
CA LEU A 12 16.72 -1.02 14.20
C LEU A 12 16.93 -2.48 13.78
N GLU A 13 17.97 -3.13 14.30
CA GLU A 13 18.26 -4.53 14.03
C GLU A 13 17.21 -5.44 14.67
N GLN A 14 16.76 -5.11 15.88
CA GLN A 14 15.67 -5.81 16.55
C GLN A 14 14.34 -5.68 15.78
N LEU A 15 14.02 -4.47 15.29
CA LEU A 15 12.86 -4.24 14.44
C LEU A 15 12.94 -5.06 13.15
N ARG A 16 14.11 -5.09 12.50
CA ARG A 16 14.37 -5.89 11.30
C ARG A 16 14.22 -7.39 11.55
N ARG A 17 14.74 -7.91 12.66
CA ARG A 17 14.57 -9.32 13.05
C ARG A 17 13.10 -9.67 13.24
N GLY A 18 12.35 -8.80 13.90
CA GLY A 18 10.91 -8.98 14.08
C GLY A 18 10.15 -8.96 12.75
N GLN A 19 10.48 -8.04 11.83
CA GLN A 19 9.93 -8.02 10.47
C GLN A 19 10.17 -9.35 9.74
N LEU A 20 11.40 -9.87 9.77
CA LEU A 20 11.73 -11.13 9.11
C LEU A 20 11.02 -12.34 9.72
N ARG A 21 10.72 -12.29 11.02
CA ARG A 21 10.12 -13.37 11.79
C ARG A 21 8.60 -13.38 11.72
N PHE A 22 7.96 -12.23 11.89
CA PHE A 22 6.51 -12.12 12.09
C PHE A 22 5.76 -11.58 10.88
N GLU A 23 6.42 -10.83 9.99
CA GLU A 23 5.72 -10.12 8.91
C GLU A 23 5.80 -10.85 7.56
N ARG A 24 6.46 -12.02 7.45
CA ARG A 24 6.51 -12.73 6.17
C ARG A 24 5.20 -13.45 5.88
N TRP A 25 4.79 -13.38 4.62
CA TRP A 25 3.62 -14.07 4.06
C TRP A 25 3.54 -15.55 4.45
N ARG A 26 4.65 -16.30 4.35
CA ARG A 26 4.70 -17.73 4.71
C ARG A 26 4.41 -18.01 6.18
N TRP A 27 4.57 -17.01 7.05
CA TRP A 27 4.36 -17.11 8.49
C TRP A 27 3.00 -16.57 8.92
N LEU A 28 2.15 -16.10 7.99
CA LEU A 28 0.86 -15.50 8.30
C LEU A 28 0.02 -16.35 9.27
N PRO A 29 -0.23 -17.66 9.05
CA PRO A 29 -1.02 -18.45 10.01
C PRO A 29 -0.37 -18.50 11.40
N ARG A 30 0.96 -18.61 11.46
CA ARG A 30 1.72 -18.64 12.71
C ARG A 30 1.68 -17.29 13.43
N THR A 31 1.76 -16.18 12.70
CA THR A 31 1.66 -14.84 13.26
C THR A 31 0.27 -14.57 13.79
N LEU A 32 -0.78 -14.95 13.05
CA LEU A 32 -2.16 -14.86 13.53
C LEU A 32 -2.40 -15.71 14.78
N TRP A 33 -1.89 -16.94 14.80
CA TRP A 33 -1.95 -17.81 15.98
C TRP A 33 -1.18 -17.24 17.18
N ARG A 34 0.02 -16.70 16.96
CA ARG A 34 0.80 -16.02 18.02
C ARG A 34 0.09 -14.78 18.54
N ARG A 35 -0.58 -14.02 17.67
CA ARG A 35 -1.41 -12.87 18.07
C ARG A 35 -2.57 -13.33 18.94
N TYR A 36 -3.27 -14.39 18.51
CA TYR A 36 -4.34 -15.01 19.30
C TYR A 36 -3.86 -15.47 20.68
N ARG A 37 -2.67 -16.09 20.76
CA ARG A 37 -2.04 -16.51 22.02
C ARG A 37 -1.34 -15.39 22.79
N ARG A 38 -1.38 -14.14 22.33
CA ARG A 38 -0.66 -12.99 22.90
C ARG A 38 0.82 -13.27 23.19
N ASP A 39 1.51 -13.87 22.21
CA ASP A 39 2.94 -14.20 22.28
C ASP A 39 3.80 -12.98 22.68
N PRO A 40 4.57 -13.04 23.78
CA PRO A 40 5.30 -11.87 24.29
C PRO A 40 6.32 -11.28 23.31
N GLU A 41 6.96 -12.12 22.48
CA GLU A 41 7.90 -11.63 21.47
C GLU A 41 7.21 -10.87 20.34
N LEU A 42 6.03 -11.33 19.92
CA LEU A 42 5.22 -10.61 18.93
C LEU A 42 4.74 -9.27 19.51
N LEU A 43 4.27 -9.24 20.75
CA LEU A 43 3.84 -8.00 21.40
C LEU A 43 5.00 -6.99 21.52
N ARG A 44 6.20 -7.44 21.91
CA ARG A 44 7.40 -6.59 21.89
C ARG A 44 7.74 -6.07 20.50
N HIS A 45 7.54 -6.87 19.45
CA HIS A 45 7.73 -6.42 18.07
C HIS A 45 6.73 -5.32 17.70
N ILE A 46 5.45 -5.51 18.03
CA ILE A 46 4.38 -4.52 17.80
C ILE A 46 4.68 -3.22 18.54
N GLU A 47 5.08 -3.29 19.80
CA GLU A 47 5.46 -2.12 20.61
C GLU A 47 6.63 -1.36 19.98
N ARG A 48 7.66 -2.08 19.51
CA ARG A 48 8.80 -1.47 18.81
C ARG A 48 8.38 -0.81 17.50
N MET A 49 7.45 -1.40 16.76
CA MET A 49 6.90 -0.79 15.54
C MET A 49 6.21 0.55 15.87
N GLY A 50 5.40 0.60 16.93
CA GLY A 50 4.74 1.83 17.38
C GLY A 50 5.71 2.88 17.94
N ARG A 51 6.69 2.47 18.74
CA ARG A 51 7.76 3.36 19.24
C ARG A 51 8.56 3.96 18.09
N PHE A 52 8.90 3.17 17.07
CA PHE A 52 9.62 3.67 15.90
C PHE A 52 8.84 4.77 15.16
N LEU A 53 7.53 4.59 14.95
CA LEU A 53 6.69 5.61 14.32
C LEU A 53 6.58 6.89 15.17
N ARG A 54 6.50 6.78 16.50
CA ARG A 54 6.53 7.93 17.40
C ARG A 54 7.84 8.71 17.32
N ILE A 55 8.99 8.02 17.32
CA ILE A 55 10.31 8.66 17.12
C ILE A 55 10.36 9.42 15.79
N LEU A 56 9.77 8.86 14.72
CA LEU A 56 9.68 9.56 13.43
C LEU A 56 8.76 10.78 13.50
N ALA A 57 7.61 10.69 14.17
CA ALA A 57 6.70 11.80 14.41
C ALA A 57 7.39 12.93 15.19
N ASP A 58 7.99 12.62 16.34
CA ASP A 58 8.70 13.57 17.20
C ASP A 58 9.84 14.27 16.45
N ALA A 59 10.62 13.50 15.69
CA ALA A 59 11.75 14.05 14.95
C ALA A 59 11.36 14.87 13.71
N SER A 60 10.17 14.63 13.15
CA SER A 60 9.66 15.38 12.00
C SER A 60 8.73 16.53 12.39
N GLY A 61 8.26 16.56 13.64
CA GLY A 61 7.19 17.45 14.09
C GLY A 61 5.84 17.13 13.43
N ALA A 62 5.68 15.95 12.81
CA ALA A 62 4.46 15.58 12.11
C ALA A 62 3.48 14.87 13.04
N GLU A 63 2.23 15.34 13.04
CA GLU A 63 1.14 14.68 13.78
C GLU A 63 0.65 13.39 13.09
N THR A 64 0.82 13.32 11.77
CA THR A 64 0.40 12.17 10.95
C THR A 64 1.59 11.58 10.20
N ILE A 65 1.83 10.28 10.39
CA ILE A 65 2.82 9.52 9.63
C ILE A 65 2.14 8.66 8.59
N VAL A 66 2.56 8.79 7.33
CA VAL A 66 2.08 7.97 6.23
C VAL A 66 3.10 6.86 5.95
N GLU A 67 2.70 5.62 6.19
CA GLU A 67 3.48 4.43 5.84
C GLU A 67 2.85 3.67 4.66
N THR A 68 3.66 3.32 3.66
CA THR A 68 3.23 2.46 2.54
C THR A 68 3.81 1.06 2.68
N SER A 69 2.97 0.04 2.62
CA SER A 69 3.39 -1.37 2.68
C SER A 69 2.60 -2.23 1.69
N TYR A 70 3.28 -3.16 1.02
CA TYR A 70 2.64 -4.21 0.21
C TYR A 70 2.21 -5.42 1.04
N ASN A 71 2.33 -5.34 2.37
CA ASN A 71 2.05 -6.44 3.29
C ASN A 71 0.93 -6.06 4.28
N PRO A 72 -0.33 -6.44 3.99
CA PRO A 72 -1.47 -6.13 4.85
C PRO A 72 -1.34 -6.66 6.28
N LEU A 73 -0.53 -7.71 6.51
CA LEU A 73 -0.27 -8.23 7.86
C LEU A 73 0.35 -7.17 8.77
N ARG A 74 1.20 -6.29 8.23
CA ARG A 74 1.81 -5.21 9.01
C ARG A 74 0.76 -4.23 9.52
N GLY A 75 -0.23 -3.89 8.68
CA GLY A 75 -1.39 -3.10 9.09
C GLY A 75 -2.12 -3.76 10.27
N LEU A 76 -2.47 -5.04 10.13
CA LEU A 76 -3.13 -5.80 11.19
C LEU A 76 -2.36 -5.76 12.54
N LEU A 77 -1.03 -5.84 12.50
CA LEU A 77 -0.20 -5.76 13.70
C LEU A 77 -0.31 -4.40 14.39
N TYR A 78 -0.46 -3.32 13.62
CA TYR A 78 -0.68 -1.98 14.17
C TYR A 78 -2.03 -1.81 14.85
N GLU A 79 -3.06 -2.59 14.50
CA GLU A 79 -4.36 -2.55 15.22
C GLU A 79 -4.29 -3.09 16.65
N ASP A 80 -3.24 -3.85 16.99
CA ASP A 80 -3.10 -4.31 18.37
C ASP A 80 -2.78 -3.13 19.29
N ARG A 81 -3.47 -3.03 20.43
CA ARG A 81 -3.30 -1.93 21.40
C ARG A 81 -1.85 -1.75 21.87
N ALA A 82 -1.05 -2.82 21.87
CA ALA A 82 0.37 -2.74 22.20
C ALA A 82 1.17 -1.81 21.27
N SER A 83 0.64 -1.49 20.07
CA SER A 83 1.28 -0.56 19.15
C SER A 83 1.22 0.89 19.69
N GLY A 84 0.18 1.23 20.47
CA GLY A 84 -0.04 2.58 20.96
C GLY A 84 -0.24 3.62 19.85
N ILE A 85 -0.63 3.19 18.64
CA ILE A 85 -0.90 4.09 17.51
C ILE A 85 -2.34 3.95 17.04
N ASP A 86 -2.86 5.04 16.51
CA ASP A 86 -4.13 5.07 15.81
C ASP A 86 -3.89 4.91 14.31
N VAL A 87 -4.66 4.03 13.65
CA VAL A 87 -4.36 3.58 12.29
C VAL A 87 -5.54 3.83 11.38
N VAL A 88 -5.26 4.46 10.24
CA VAL A 88 -6.19 4.63 9.13
C VAL A 88 -5.66 3.87 7.92
N TYR A 89 -6.54 3.11 7.26
CA TYR A 89 -6.19 2.26 6.11
C TYR A 89 -6.63 2.87 4.79
N LEU A 90 -5.65 3.16 3.94
CA LEU A 90 -5.85 3.44 2.53
C LEU A 90 -5.46 2.22 1.70
N HIS A 91 -6.45 1.52 1.16
CA HIS A 91 -6.23 0.38 0.29
C HIS A 91 -6.28 0.82 -1.17
N LEU A 92 -5.09 1.11 -1.72
CA LEU A 92 -4.93 1.41 -3.14
C LEU A 92 -5.01 0.11 -3.97
N VAL A 93 -6.01 0.04 -4.85
CA VAL A 93 -6.23 -1.09 -5.75
C VAL A 93 -5.95 -0.66 -7.17
N ARG A 94 -5.26 -1.50 -7.94
CA ARG A 94 -5.01 -1.28 -9.36
C ARG A 94 -5.51 -2.48 -10.15
N ASP A 95 -5.93 -2.27 -11.40
CA ASP A 95 -6.30 -3.35 -12.30
C ASP A 95 -5.17 -4.39 -12.36
N GLY A 96 -5.50 -5.66 -12.10
CA GLY A 96 -4.50 -6.73 -12.11
C GLY A 96 -3.82 -6.93 -13.46
N ARG A 97 -4.48 -6.54 -14.57
CA ARG A 97 -3.89 -6.49 -15.91
C ARG A 97 -2.80 -5.41 -15.97
N ALA A 98 -3.10 -4.21 -15.49
CA ALA A 98 -2.14 -3.11 -15.39
C ALA A 98 -0.98 -3.46 -14.44
N PHE A 99 -1.26 -4.21 -13.38
CA PHE A 99 -0.24 -4.74 -12.48
C PHE A 99 0.70 -5.73 -13.19
N ILE A 100 0.17 -6.71 -13.94
CA ILE A 100 0.99 -7.67 -14.71
C ILE A 100 1.90 -6.92 -15.69
N ALA A 101 1.34 -6.00 -16.47
CA ALA A 101 2.13 -5.20 -17.41
C ALA A 101 3.24 -4.41 -16.70
N SER A 102 2.97 -3.87 -15.51
CA SER A 102 3.98 -3.14 -14.73
C SER A 102 5.09 -4.05 -14.17
N GLU A 103 4.80 -5.32 -13.88
CA GLU A 103 5.82 -6.30 -13.51
C GLU A 103 6.68 -6.68 -14.72
N ARG A 104 6.06 -6.82 -15.90
CA ARG A 104 6.71 -7.10 -17.20
C ARG A 104 7.55 -5.95 -17.74
N ALA A 105 7.23 -4.72 -17.33
CA ALA A 105 7.91 -3.53 -17.82
C ALA A 105 9.44 -3.62 -17.63
N THR A 106 10.14 -3.33 -18.72
CA THR A 106 11.60 -3.19 -18.75
C THR A 106 12.03 -2.12 -17.77
N ARG A 107 13.04 -2.45 -16.98
CA ARG A 107 13.63 -1.60 -15.97
C ARG A 107 15.04 -1.21 -16.40
N THR A 108 15.24 0.08 -16.68
CA THR A 108 16.58 0.66 -16.89
C THR A 108 17.01 1.45 -15.67
N ALA A 109 18.18 1.18 -15.10
CA ALA A 109 18.84 2.09 -14.15
C ALA A 109 20.36 1.93 -14.25
N ALA A 110 21.10 3.04 -14.12
CA ALA A 110 22.56 3.07 -14.25
C ALA A 110 23.07 2.34 -15.52
N GLY A 111 22.42 2.59 -16.66
CA GLY A 111 22.76 1.96 -17.96
C GLY A 111 22.38 0.48 -18.09
N ARG A 112 21.97 -0.20 -17.01
CA ARG A 112 21.57 -1.62 -17.06
C ARG A 112 20.08 -1.75 -17.29
N ARG A 113 19.71 -2.60 -18.24
CA ARG A 113 18.34 -2.98 -18.57
C ARG A 113 18.05 -4.38 -18.01
N TRP A 114 17.00 -4.52 -17.21
CA TRP A 114 16.55 -5.80 -16.67
C TRP A 114 15.03 -5.91 -16.66
N GLN A 115 14.52 -7.12 -16.50
CA GLN A 115 13.11 -7.42 -16.35
C GLN A 115 12.95 -8.44 -15.23
N TRP A 116 11.82 -8.38 -14.52
CA TRP A 116 11.47 -9.48 -13.61
C TRP A 116 10.95 -10.65 -14.44
N LEU A 117 11.71 -11.75 -14.48
CA LEU A 117 11.34 -12.97 -15.20
C LEU A 117 10.40 -13.87 -14.37
N ARG A 118 9.37 -13.29 -13.75
CA ARG A 118 8.37 -14.07 -12.99
C ARG A 118 7.35 -14.68 -13.95
N SER A 119 6.91 -15.91 -13.73
CA SER A 119 5.80 -16.47 -14.53
C SER A 119 4.50 -15.72 -14.24
N THR A 120 3.59 -15.67 -15.21
CA THR A 120 2.28 -14.98 -15.06
C THR A 120 1.48 -15.51 -13.87
N PRO A 121 1.40 -16.82 -13.60
CA PRO A 121 0.72 -17.34 -12.41
C PRO A 121 1.29 -16.80 -11.09
N VAL A 122 2.61 -16.62 -10.99
CA VAL A 122 3.25 -16.04 -9.78
C VAL A 122 2.86 -14.58 -9.61
N VAL A 123 2.81 -13.81 -10.69
CA VAL A 123 2.42 -12.39 -10.65
C VAL A 123 0.94 -12.24 -10.27
N VAL A 124 0.06 -13.02 -10.91
CA VAL A 124 -1.37 -13.03 -10.60
C VAL A 124 -1.62 -13.47 -9.17
N GLY A 125 -0.96 -14.56 -8.72
CA GLY A 125 -1.06 -15.05 -7.35
C GLY A 125 -0.66 -14.01 -6.30
N ARG A 126 0.39 -13.23 -6.56
CA ARG A 126 0.79 -12.10 -5.69
C ARG A 126 -0.27 -11.00 -5.64
N TRP A 127 -0.83 -10.62 -6.78
CA TRP A 127 -1.90 -9.62 -6.85
C TRP A 127 -3.14 -10.09 -6.07
N VAL A 128 -3.57 -11.34 -6.29
CA VAL A 128 -4.70 -11.96 -5.58
C VAL A 128 -4.42 -12.02 -4.08
N ALA A 129 -3.28 -12.57 -3.66
CA ALA A 129 -2.94 -12.72 -2.26
C ALA A 129 -2.86 -11.36 -1.53
N GLY A 130 -2.26 -10.35 -2.19
CA GLY A 130 -2.22 -8.95 -1.75
C GLY A 130 -3.60 -8.42 -1.37
N HIS A 131 -4.51 -8.44 -2.34
CA HIS A 131 -5.83 -7.84 -2.18
C HIS A 131 -6.77 -8.68 -1.32
N VAL A 132 -6.74 -10.01 -1.41
CA VAL A 132 -7.51 -10.89 -0.50
C VAL A 132 -7.13 -10.63 0.94
N LEU A 133 -5.82 -10.58 1.23
CA LEU A 133 -5.37 -10.35 2.60
C LEU A 133 -5.78 -8.96 3.10
N ALA A 134 -5.72 -7.93 2.26
CA ALA A 134 -6.25 -6.62 2.61
C ALA A 134 -7.76 -6.64 2.90
N LEU A 135 -8.54 -7.36 2.09
CA LEU A 135 -10.00 -7.49 2.29
C LEU A 135 -10.35 -8.31 3.54
N ILE A 136 -9.52 -9.26 3.96
CA ILE A 136 -9.76 -10.05 5.17
C ILE A 136 -9.32 -9.28 6.42
N LEU A 137 -8.11 -8.70 6.37
CA LEU A 137 -7.44 -8.16 7.56
C LEU A 137 -7.86 -6.74 7.92
N VAL A 138 -7.96 -5.84 6.93
CA VAL A 138 -8.10 -4.39 7.23
C VAL A 138 -9.46 -3.82 6.82
N ARG A 139 -10.24 -4.52 5.98
CA ARG A 139 -11.57 -4.05 5.53
C ARG A 139 -12.58 -3.90 6.67
N ARG A 140 -12.39 -4.62 7.78
CA ARG A 140 -13.27 -4.54 8.95
C ARG A 140 -12.97 -3.34 9.85
N SER A 141 -11.86 -2.64 9.62
CA SER A 141 -11.58 -1.40 10.34
C SER A 141 -12.62 -0.34 9.94
N PRO A 142 -13.19 0.40 10.91
CA PRO A 142 -14.08 1.53 10.61
C PRO A 142 -13.34 2.66 9.88
N ARG A 143 -12.01 2.67 9.95
CA ARG A 143 -11.14 3.70 9.36
C ARG A 143 -10.46 3.16 8.09
N TYR A 144 -11.27 2.68 7.16
CA TYR A 144 -10.80 2.05 5.92
C TYR A 144 -11.43 2.73 4.70
N LEU A 145 -10.60 3.11 3.72
CA LEU A 145 -11.04 3.57 2.39
C LEU A 145 -10.32 2.79 1.29
N ARG A 146 -11.11 2.31 0.33
CA ARG A 146 -10.58 1.71 -0.90
C ARG A 146 -10.52 2.76 -2.00
N VAL A 147 -9.33 2.94 -2.57
CA VAL A 147 -9.09 3.87 -3.67
C VAL A 147 -8.66 3.05 -4.89
N ASN A 148 -9.35 3.21 -6.01
CA ASN A 148 -8.91 2.65 -7.28
C ASN A 148 -7.85 3.58 -7.89
N TYR A 149 -6.71 3.03 -8.28
CA TYR A 149 -5.62 3.76 -8.90
C TYR A 149 -6.08 4.51 -10.15
N GLU A 150 -6.94 3.90 -10.95
CA GLU A 150 -7.42 4.50 -12.19
C GLU A 150 -8.42 5.63 -11.93
N THR A 151 -9.19 5.56 -10.83
CA THR A 151 -9.97 6.71 -10.37
C THR A 151 -9.05 7.81 -9.86
N LEU A 152 -8.04 7.48 -9.06
CA LEU A 152 -7.07 8.46 -8.54
C LEU A 152 -6.33 9.18 -9.68
N VAL A 153 -6.01 8.49 -10.77
CA VAL A 153 -5.37 9.12 -11.94
C VAL A 153 -6.38 9.97 -12.75
N ARG A 154 -7.63 9.50 -12.91
CA ARG A 154 -8.64 10.18 -13.73
C ARG A 154 -9.25 11.40 -13.03
N ASP A 155 -9.59 11.25 -11.75
CA ASP A 155 -10.18 12.27 -10.90
C ASP A 155 -9.48 12.25 -9.53
N PRO A 156 -8.25 12.77 -9.46
CA PRO A 156 -7.51 12.84 -8.20
C PRO A 156 -8.22 13.72 -7.17
N GLY A 157 -8.98 14.73 -7.61
CA GLY A 157 -9.69 15.65 -6.73
C GLY A 157 -10.74 14.94 -5.86
N ALA A 158 -11.58 14.10 -6.48
CA ALA A 158 -12.56 13.31 -5.73
C ALA A 158 -11.89 12.32 -4.76
N CYS A 159 -10.81 11.66 -5.19
CA CYS A 159 -10.08 10.74 -4.32
C CYS A 159 -9.41 11.45 -3.13
N LEU A 160 -8.76 12.59 -3.36
CA LEU A 160 -8.09 13.35 -2.31
C LEU A 160 -9.08 13.93 -1.30
N ARG A 161 -10.27 14.40 -1.73
CA ARG A 161 -11.34 14.81 -0.81
C ARG A 161 -11.83 13.66 0.08
N ALA A 162 -12.02 12.47 -0.52
CA ALA A 162 -12.41 11.29 0.25
C ALA A 162 -11.33 10.86 1.25
N ILE A 163 -10.05 10.96 0.87
CA ILE A 163 -8.92 10.69 1.76
C ILE A 163 -8.88 11.72 2.89
N SER A 164 -8.93 13.01 2.58
CA SER A 164 -8.94 14.12 3.55
C SER A 164 -10.03 13.94 4.60
N SER A 165 -11.26 13.62 4.16
CA SER A 165 -12.37 13.33 5.06
C SER A 165 -12.15 12.11 5.96
N LEU A 166 -11.43 11.08 5.50
CA LEU A 166 -11.14 9.90 6.31
C LEU A 166 -10.05 10.15 7.36
N ILE A 167 -8.97 10.84 6.96
CA ILE A 167 -7.79 11.04 7.83
C ILE A 167 -7.89 12.32 8.69
N ALA A 168 -8.92 13.15 8.48
CA ALA A 168 -9.10 14.43 9.13
C ALA A 168 -7.89 15.39 8.98
N VAL A 169 -7.21 15.33 7.83
CA VAL A 169 -6.12 16.22 7.46
C VAL A 169 -6.59 17.10 6.30
N ASP A 170 -6.35 18.40 6.41
CA ASP A 170 -6.63 19.34 5.33
C ASP A 170 -5.67 19.10 4.16
N LEU A 171 -6.24 18.75 2.99
CA LEU A 171 -5.51 18.53 1.75
C LEU A 171 -5.84 19.60 0.71
N SER A 172 -6.42 20.74 1.09
CA SER A 172 -6.85 21.80 0.17
C SER A 172 -5.70 22.31 -0.70
N ASP A 173 -4.54 22.62 -0.10
CA ASP A 173 -3.34 23.02 -0.84
C ASP A 173 -2.89 21.97 -1.86
N LEU A 174 -2.99 20.68 -1.50
CA LEU A 174 -2.62 19.60 -2.41
C LEU A 174 -3.65 19.45 -3.54
N LEU A 175 -4.94 19.59 -3.23
CA LEU A 175 -6.03 19.58 -4.19
C LEU A 175 -5.86 20.69 -5.22
N ASP A 176 -5.60 21.92 -4.78
CA ASP A 176 -5.41 23.08 -5.63
C ASP A 176 -4.23 22.87 -6.58
N ARG A 177 -3.09 22.42 -6.05
CA ARG A 177 -1.90 22.11 -6.86
C ARG A 177 -2.19 21.04 -7.92
N VAL A 178 -2.90 20.00 -7.56
CA VAL A 178 -3.26 18.92 -8.49
C VAL A 178 -4.23 19.41 -9.57
N GLN A 179 -5.20 20.26 -9.21
CA GLN A 179 -6.15 20.85 -10.16
C GLN A 179 -5.45 21.77 -11.18
N HIS A 180 -4.43 22.50 -10.75
CA HIS A 180 -3.62 23.37 -11.62
C HIS A 180 -2.47 22.63 -12.33
N GLY A 181 -2.36 21.31 -12.17
CA GLY A 181 -1.32 20.50 -12.81
C GLY A 181 0.10 20.79 -12.29
N GLU A 182 0.21 21.36 -11.10
CA GLU A 182 1.47 21.73 -10.49
C GLU A 182 2.27 20.50 -10.03
N PRO A 183 3.61 20.56 -10.08
CA PRO A 183 4.45 19.48 -9.62
C PRO A 183 4.39 19.34 -8.09
N ILE A 184 4.18 18.12 -7.61
CA ILE A 184 4.31 17.73 -6.21
C ILE A 184 5.76 17.32 -5.97
N ARG A 185 6.50 18.11 -5.20
CA ARG A 185 7.86 17.79 -4.80
C ARG A 185 7.88 16.57 -3.88
N MET A 186 8.64 15.56 -4.26
CA MET A 186 8.83 14.37 -3.47
C MET A 186 9.92 14.60 -2.43
N ARG A 187 9.53 14.67 -1.15
CA ARG A 187 10.45 14.83 -0.01
C ARG A 187 10.34 13.60 0.90
N HIS A 188 11.44 13.26 1.57
CA HIS A 188 11.49 12.22 2.62
C HIS A 188 11.13 10.78 2.15
N LEU A 189 11.53 10.39 0.93
CA LEU A 189 11.28 9.04 0.41
C LEU A 189 12.47 8.09 0.61
N ALA A 190 12.40 7.19 1.60
CA ALA A 190 13.44 6.19 1.85
C ALA A 190 13.43 5.03 0.83
N ALA A 191 12.24 4.58 0.42
CA ALA A 191 12.01 3.45 -0.49
C ALA A 191 10.86 3.76 -1.48
N GLY A 192 10.63 2.92 -2.50
CA GLY A 192 9.44 3.02 -3.36
C GLY A 192 9.69 2.98 -4.87
N ASN A 193 8.65 3.35 -5.64
CA ASN A 193 8.65 3.34 -7.11
C ASN A 193 9.68 4.34 -7.67
N ARG A 194 10.17 4.11 -8.90
CA ARG A 194 11.17 4.93 -9.61
C ARG A 194 10.79 6.38 -9.76
N VAL A 195 9.49 6.68 -9.78
CA VAL A 195 8.98 8.05 -9.80
C VAL A 195 9.57 8.88 -8.64
N ARG A 196 9.96 8.23 -7.52
CA ARG A 196 10.71 8.87 -6.42
C ARG A 196 12.05 9.48 -6.80
N LEU A 197 12.68 8.99 -7.85
CA LEU A 197 13.97 9.47 -8.33
C LEU A 197 13.83 10.66 -9.28
N GLN A 198 12.60 11.00 -9.69
CA GLN A 198 12.33 12.12 -10.58
C GLN A 198 12.25 13.47 -9.83
N GLY A 199 12.24 13.45 -8.49
CA GLY A 199 12.19 14.64 -7.63
C GLY A 199 10.81 15.31 -7.57
N GLU A 200 10.05 15.27 -8.67
CA GLU A 200 8.71 15.87 -8.78
C GLU A 200 7.72 14.89 -9.42
N LEU A 201 6.47 14.96 -8.98
CA LEU A 201 5.34 14.21 -9.53
C LEU A 201 4.33 15.17 -10.13
N ARG A 202 3.92 14.92 -11.37
CA ARG A 202 2.71 15.53 -11.94
C ARG A 202 1.66 14.45 -12.10
N LEU A 203 0.47 14.68 -11.54
CA LEU A 203 -0.68 13.81 -11.75
C LEU A 203 -1.38 14.26 -13.03
N THR A 204 -1.04 13.63 -14.16
CA THR A 204 -1.70 13.92 -15.44
C THR A 204 -2.95 13.05 -15.60
N PRO A 205 -4.15 13.64 -15.71
CA PRO A 205 -5.38 12.90 -15.99
C PRO A 205 -5.25 12.10 -17.29
N GLY A 206 -5.72 10.84 -17.29
CA GLY A 206 -5.83 10.01 -18.50
C GLY A 206 -4.66 9.07 -18.80
N SER A 207 -3.61 9.01 -17.97
CA SER A 207 -2.46 8.12 -18.22
C SER A 207 -2.69 6.63 -17.89
N SER A 208 -3.89 6.24 -17.44
CA SER A 208 -4.19 4.89 -16.93
C SER A 208 -4.90 3.98 -17.95
N GLY A 209 -4.52 4.05 -19.24
CA GLY A 209 -5.05 3.13 -20.23
C GLY A 209 -4.75 1.66 -19.90
N LEU A 210 -5.62 0.74 -20.32
CA LEU A 210 -5.35 -0.68 -20.19
C LEU A 210 -4.12 -1.07 -21.02
N PRO A 211 -3.16 -1.81 -20.44
CA PRO A 211 -1.99 -2.24 -21.21
C PRO A 211 -2.35 -3.29 -22.26
N ALA A 212 -1.56 -3.33 -23.34
CA ALA A 212 -1.56 -4.43 -24.27
C ALA A 212 -0.95 -5.68 -23.60
N LEU A 213 -1.79 -6.56 -23.07
CA LEU A 213 -1.39 -7.90 -22.61
C LEU A 213 -1.69 -8.94 -23.69
N GLY A 214 -0.82 -9.95 -23.79
CA GLY A 214 -1.07 -11.10 -24.65
C GLY A 214 -2.34 -11.85 -24.24
N LEU A 215 -3.00 -12.51 -25.20
CA LEU A 215 -4.25 -13.25 -24.97
C LEU A 215 -4.11 -14.29 -23.85
N GLY A 216 -2.99 -15.01 -23.79
CA GLY A 216 -2.71 -15.99 -22.75
C GLY A 216 -2.61 -15.38 -21.35
N GLU A 217 -1.96 -14.22 -21.19
CA GLU A 217 -1.86 -13.54 -19.89
C GLU A 217 -3.23 -13.02 -19.43
N ARG A 218 -4.05 -12.52 -20.37
CA ARG A 218 -5.43 -12.12 -20.09
C ARG A 218 -6.27 -13.30 -19.63
N ALA A 219 -6.19 -14.44 -20.34
CA ALA A 219 -6.91 -15.65 -19.97
C ALA A 219 -6.50 -16.15 -18.58
N TRP A 220 -5.20 -16.20 -18.29
CA TRP A 220 -4.68 -16.56 -16.97
C TRP A 220 -5.16 -15.62 -15.87
N PHE A 221 -5.11 -14.31 -16.11
CA PHE A 221 -5.59 -13.34 -15.13
C PHE A 221 -7.07 -13.53 -14.82
N TRP A 222 -7.92 -13.65 -15.84
CA TRP A 222 -9.35 -13.83 -15.62
C TRP A 222 -9.69 -15.19 -15.01
N GLY A 223 -8.96 -16.25 -15.36
CA GLY A 223 -9.14 -17.57 -14.76
C GLY A 223 -8.79 -17.63 -13.27
N MET A 224 -7.68 -17.01 -12.85
CA MET A 224 -7.19 -17.11 -11.46
C MET A 224 -7.60 -15.93 -10.56
N GLY A 225 -7.55 -14.72 -11.11
CA GLY A 225 -7.80 -13.46 -10.39
C GLY A 225 -9.10 -12.75 -10.78
N GLY A 226 -9.82 -13.26 -11.79
CA GLY A 226 -11.01 -12.60 -12.34
C GLY A 226 -12.12 -12.41 -11.31
N TRP A 227 -12.41 -13.41 -10.48
CA TRP A 227 -13.42 -13.30 -9.41
C TRP A 227 -13.14 -12.12 -8.46
N LEU A 228 -11.88 -11.92 -8.09
CA LEU A 228 -11.47 -10.83 -7.22
C LEU A 228 -11.48 -9.50 -7.98
N ALA A 229 -11.06 -9.50 -9.24
CA ALA A 229 -11.17 -8.34 -10.12
C ALA A 229 -12.62 -7.85 -10.21
N LEU A 230 -13.57 -8.77 -10.42
CA LEU A 230 -15.01 -8.47 -10.43
C LEU A 230 -15.48 -7.89 -9.10
N LEU A 231 -15.08 -8.48 -7.96
CA LEU A 231 -15.39 -7.96 -6.61
C LEU A 231 -14.81 -6.56 -6.36
N LEU A 232 -13.67 -6.27 -6.97
CA LEU A 232 -13.00 -4.96 -6.90
C LEU A 232 -13.52 -3.96 -7.95
N GLY A 233 -14.49 -4.35 -8.78
CA GLY A 233 -15.12 -3.48 -9.78
C GLY A 233 -14.47 -3.49 -11.16
N TYR A 234 -13.52 -4.38 -11.44
CA TYR A 234 -12.90 -4.51 -12.77
C TYR A 234 -13.68 -5.52 -13.62
N ARG A 235 -13.93 -5.20 -14.90
CA ARG A 235 -14.68 -6.06 -15.83
C ARG A 235 -13.86 -6.41 -17.07
N PRO A 236 -14.07 -7.59 -17.68
CA PRO A 236 -13.42 -7.93 -18.95
C PRO A 236 -13.77 -6.91 -20.04
N GLY A 237 -12.76 -6.46 -20.78
CA GLY A 237 -12.95 -5.56 -21.93
C GLY A 237 -13.44 -4.14 -21.60
N ARG A 238 -13.58 -3.78 -20.33
CA ARG A 238 -13.95 -2.42 -19.90
C ARG A 238 -12.84 -1.76 -19.12
N ASP A 239 -12.84 -0.43 -19.17
CA ASP A 239 -12.08 0.40 -18.26
C ASP A 239 -12.61 0.24 -16.82
N PRO A 240 -11.75 0.39 -15.81
CA PRO A 240 -12.12 0.29 -14.41
C PRO A 240 -13.25 1.22 -13.96
N VAL A 241 -14.07 0.73 -13.03
CA VAL A 241 -15.15 1.47 -12.36
C VAL A 241 -14.65 2.76 -11.72
N THR A 242 -15.43 3.82 -11.89
CA THR A 242 -15.21 5.18 -11.40
C THR A 242 -15.62 5.33 -9.93
N GLY A 243 -14.77 6.02 -9.15
CA GLY A 243 -15.08 6.47 -7.79
C GLY A 243 -14.39 5.69 -6.67
N PRO A 244 -14.10 6.33 -5.52
CA PRO A 244 -13.69 5.63 -4.31
C PRO A 244 -14.86 4.79 -3.78
N THR A 245 -14.59 3.60 -3.24
CA THR A 245 -15.63 2.79 -2.61
C THR A 245 -15.57 2.98 -1.10
N PRO A 246 -16.65 3.45 -0.46
CA PRO A 246 -16.69 3.55 0.99
C PRO A 246 -16.52 2.16 1.65
N PRO A 247 -16.13 2.10 2.94
CA PRO A 247 -16.15 0.86 3.68
C PRO A 247 -17.55 0.22 3.60
N ALA A 248 -17.61 -1.11 3.58
CA ALA A 248 -18.91 -1.75 3.80
C ALA A 248 -19.39 -1.35 5.20
N PRO A 249 -20.70 -1.12 5.41
CA PRO A 249 -21.22 -0.87 6.75
C PRO A 249 -20.78 -2.01 7.67
N ALA A 250 -20.24 -1.65 8.83
CA ALA A 250 -19.94 -2.63 9.88
C ALA A 250 -21.25 -3.38 10.20
N ARG A 251 -21.22 -4.70 10.04
CA ARG A 251 -22.29 -5.58 10.53
C ARG A 251 -22.01 -5.94 11.98
#